data_AF-A0A3M7QUG6-F1
#
_entry.id   AF-A0A3M7QUG6-F1
#
_cell.length_a   1.000
_cell.length_b   1.000
_cell.length_c   1.000
_cell.angle_alpha   90.00
_cell.angle_beta   90.00
_cell.angle_gamma   90.00
#
_symmetry.space_group_name_H-M   'P 1'
#
loop_
_entity.id
_entity.type
_entity.pdbx_description
1 polymer ?
#
loop_
_entity_poly.entity_id
_entity_poly.type
_entity_poly.pdbx_seq_one_letter_code
_entity_poly.pdbx_strand_id
1 'polypeptide(L)'
;MGDFNMPDVEWNEFGSPVLGDIASASAHVTNALSHSALVQLVDNKTFSYDGKPSSLLDFVLVTDPNRVSEVMIGPPVDERSVRSHYSIQFKFYWPTARPPSFDSRKFN
;
A
#
# COMPACT_ATOMS: atom_id res chain seq x y z
N MET A 1 -3.40 4.09 2.15
CA MET A 1 -2.71 3.18 3.08
C MET A 1 -3.71 2.72 4.12
N GLY A 2 -3.72 1.44 4.46
CA GLY A 2 -4.56 0.90 5.53
C GLY A 2 -4.41 -0.61 5.69
N ASP A 3 -4.94 -1.12 6.81
CA ASP A 3 -5.11 -2.56 7.07
C ASP A 3 -6.42 -3.04 6.40
N PHE A 4 -6.30 -3.99 5.49
CA PHE A 4 -7.42 -4.59 4.78
C PHE A 4 -7.85 -5.92 5.39
N ASN A 5 -7.02 -6.53 6.25
CA ASN A 5 -7.27 -7.81 6.89
C ASN A 5 -7.73 -8.92 5.92
N MET A 6 -7.05 -9.03 4.77
CA MET A 6 -7.31 -10.02 3.72
C MET A 6 -6.17 -11.06 3.64
N PRO A 7 -6.05 -11.98 4.60
CA PRO A 7 -4.92 -12.92 4.69
C PRO A 7 -4.87 -13.97 3.58
N ASP A 8 -5.96 -14.12 2.83
CA ASP A 8 -6.18 -15.08 1.75
C ASP A 8 -5.87 -14.51 0.35
N VAL A 9 -5.49 -13.23 0.29
CA VAL A 9 -5.08 -12.56 -0.94
C VAL A 9 -3.55 -12.59 -1.04
N GLU A 10 -3.06 -13.18 -2.11
CA GLU A 10 -1.66 -13.05 -2.53
C GLU A 10 -1.54 -12.00 -3.63
N TRP A 11 -0.34 -11.48 -3.86
CA TRP A 11 -0.07 -10.52 -4.92
C TRP A 11 0.99 -11.11 -5.85
N ASN A 12 0.74 -11.08 -7.15
CA ASN A 12 1.71 -11.55 -8.13
C ASN A 12 2.80 -10.51 -8.41
N GLU A 13 3.80 -10.91 -9.20
CA GLU A 13 4.93 -10.04 -9.60
C GLU A 13 4.52 -8.76 -10.36
N PHE A 14 3.29 -8.72 -10.90
CA PHE A 14 2.73 -7.57 -11.58
C PHE A 14 1.93 -6.65 -10.65
N GLY A 15 1.94 -6.91 -9.34
CA GLY A 15 1.18 -6.14 -8.37
C GLY A 15 -0.33 -6.29 -8.55
N SER A 16 -0.80 -7.46 -9.02
CA SER A 16 -2.23 -7.79 -9.10
C SER A 16 -2.62 -8.81 -8.02
N PRO A 17 -3.81 -8.67 -7.41
CA PRO A 17 -4.26 -9.60 -6.39
C PRO A 17 -4.64 -10.95 -7.03
N VAL A 18 -4.22 -12.04 -6.38
CA VAL A 18 -4.53 -13.42 -6.71
C VAL A 18 -5.30 -13.99 -5.52
N LEU A 19 -6.49 -14.51 -5.80
CA LEU A 19 -7.38 -15.06 -4.79
C LEU A 19 -7.55 -16.56 -5.02
N GLY A 20 -7.27 -17.37 -4.00
CA GLY A 20 -7.43 -18.82 -4.08
C GLY A 20 -8.90 -19.26 -4.06
N ASP A 21 -9.75 -18.52 -3.34
CA ASP A 21 -11.18 -18.80 -3.22
C ASP A 21 -12.03 -17.59 -3.61
N ILE A 22 -12.71 -17.69 -4.76
CA ILE A 22 -13.60 -16.64 -5.29
C ILE A 22 -14.83 -16.37 -4.43
N ALA A 23 -15.17 -17.27 -3.49
CA ALA A 23 -16.27 -17.06 -2.56
C ALA A 23 -15.86 -16.23 -1.32
N SER A 24 -14.58 -15.92 -1.16
CA SER A 24 -14.09 -15.11 -0.05
C SER A 24 -14.64 -13.69 -0.08
N ALA A 25 -14.84 -13.10 1.10
CA ALA A 25 -15.17 -11.68 1.25
C ALA A 25 -14.13 -10.77 0.57
N SER A 26 -12.87 -11.21 0.51
CA SER A 26 -11.77 -10.51 -0.15
C SER A 26 -12.00 -10.34 -1.66
N ALA A 27 -12.83 -11.19 -2.29
CA ALA A 27 -13.15 -11.13 -3.72
C ALA A 27 -13.74 -9.78 -4.15
N HIS A 28 -14.52 -9.12 -3.28
CA HIS A 28 -15.10 -7.82 -3.61
C HIS A 28 -14.03 -6.73 -3.74
N VAL A 29 -13.07 -6.73 -2.83
CA VAL A 29 -11.99 -5.73 -2.81
C VAL A 29 -11.01 -6.00 -3.95
N THR A 30 -10.59 -7.25 -4.15
CA THR A 30 -9.67 -7.61 -5.23
C THR A 30 -10.28 -7.30 -6.59
N ASN A 31 -11.57 -7.61 -6.80
CA ASN A 31 -12.28 -7.27 -8.03
C ASN A 31 -12.36 -5.74 -8.25
N ALA A 32 -12.64 -4.96 -7.21
CA ALA A 32 -12.63 -3.51 -7.31
C ALA A 32 -11.24 -2.96 -7.67
N LEU A 33 -10.17 -3.53 -7.09
CA LEU A 33 -8.79 -3.13 -7.38
C LEU A 33 -8.39 -3.48 -8.81
N SER A 34 -8.78 -4.65 -9.33
CA SER A 34 -8.54 -5.07 -10.72
C SER A 34 -9.17 -4.15 -11.76
N HIS A 35 -10.23 -3.43 -11.40
CA HIS A 35 -10.91 -2.44 -12.27
C HIS A 35 -10.50 -0.99 -11.97
N SER A 36 -9.57 -0.78 -11.04
CA SER A 36 -9.09 0.53 -10.66
C SER A 36 -7.77 0.87 -11.37
N ALA A 37 -7.39 2.14 -11.35
CA ALA A 37 -6.04 2.58 -11.72
C ALA A 37 -5.07 2.59 -10.52
N LEU A 38 -5.42 1.90 -9.43
CA LEU A 38 -4.58 1.84 -8.24
C LEU A 38 -3.54 0.72 -8.38
N VAL A 39 -2.32 1.05 -8.01
CA VAL A 39 -1.19 0.14 -7.90
C VAL A 39 -0.93 -0.09 -6.42
N GLN A 40 -0.78 -1.35 -6.02
CA GLN A 40 -0.32 -1.72 -4.69
C GLN A 40 1.22 -1.76 -4.67
N LEU A 41 1.83 -1.06 -3.71
CA LEU A 41 3.28 -0.94 -3.58
C LEU A 41 3.94 -1.87 -2.54
N VAL A 42 3.16 -2.53 -1.67
CA VAL A 42 3.73 -3.43 -0.65
C VAL A 42 3.77 -4.85 -1.18
N ASP A 43 4.97 -5.42 -1.25
CA ASP A 43 5.27 -6.76 -1.78
C ASP A 43 5.70 -7.77 -0.70
N ASN A 44 5.93 -7.29 0.53
CA ASN A 44 6.40 -8.07 1.65
C ASN A 44 5.33 -8.20 2.74
N LYS A 45 5.42 -9.27 3.54
CA LYS A 45 4.46 -9.53 4.63
C LYS A 45 4.50 -8.41 5.68
N THR A 46 3.33 -7.88 6.04
CA THR A 46 3.15 -6.76 6.97
C THR A 46 2.61 -7.20 8.32
N PHE A 47 2.38 -8.49 8.51
CA PHE A 47 1.88 -9.05 9.76
C PHE A 47 2.71 -10.26 10.18
N SER A 48 2.97 -10.37 11.48
CA SER A 48 3.66 -11.50 12.10
C SER A 48 2.78 -12.28 13.06
N TYR A 49 3.03 -13.59 13.10
CA TYR A 49 2.51 -14.49 14.10
C TYR A 49 3.68 -15.24 14.74
N ASP A 50 3.79 -15.20 16.07
CA ASP A 50 4.85 -15.84 16.85
C ASP A 50 6.26 -15.45 16.36
N GLY A 51 6.46 -14.15 16.13
CA GLY A 51 7.72 -13.57 15.65
C GLY A 51 8.06 -13.86 14.19
N LYS A 52 7.20 -14.55 13.43
CA LYS A 52 7.44 -14.90 12.03
C LYS A 52 6.51 -14.14 11.09
N PRO A 53 7.00 -13.60 9.96
CA PRO A 53 6.16 -13.00 8.94
C PRO A 53 5.11 -14.00 8.42
N SER A 54 3.84 -13.67 8.61
CA SER A 54 2.70 -14.53 8.31
C SER A 54 1.98 -14.10 7.04
N SER A 55 1.51 -12.86 6.99
CA SER A 55 0.56 -12.40 5.96
C SER A 55 0.84 -10.94 5.54
N LEU A 56 0.38 -10.57 4.35
CA LEU A 56 0.36 -9.20 3.85
C LEU A 56 -1.06 -8.66 4.03
N LEU A 57 -1.28 -7.82 5.04
CA LEU A 57 -2.61 -7.29 5.41
C LEU A 57 -2.72 -5.79 5.15
N ASP A 58 -1.60 -5.07 5.19
CA ASP A 58 -1.54 -3.62 5.09
C ASP A 58 -1.10 -3.20 3.68
N PHE A 59 -1.92 -2.41 3.00
CA PHE A 59 -1.64 -2.01 1.61
C PHE A 59 -1.36 -0.50 1.48
N VAL A 60 -0.54 -0.17 0.48
CA VAL A 60 -0.25 1.19 0.03
C VAL A 60 -0.68 1.30 -1.42
N LEU A 61 -1.95 1.69 -1.60
CA LEU A 61 -2.56 1.90 -2.91
C LEU A 61 -2.29 3.32 -3.41
N VAL A 62 -1.77 3.45 -4.63
CA VAL A 62 -1.44 4.73 -5.27
C VAL A 62 -1.90 4.77 -6.71
N THR A 63 -2.16 5.97 -7.25
CA THR A 63 -2.46 6.14 -8.68
C THR A 63 -1.22 6.37 -9.55
N ASP A 64 -0.10 6.79 -8.94
CA ASP A 64 1.16 7.06 -9.64
C ASP A 64 2.33 6.54 -8.78
N PRO A 65 2.90 5.36 -9.10
CA PRO A 65 4.00 4.77 -8.34
C PRO A 65 5.27 5.63 -8.37
N ASN A 66 5.47 6.48 -9.37
CA ASN A 66 6.66 7.33 -9.48
C ASN A 66 6.69 8.47 -8.44
N ARG A 67 5.58 8.69 -7.74
CA ARG A 67 5.49 9.70 -6.66
C ARG A 67 5.74 9.11 -5.29
N VAL A 68 6.09 7.84 -5.20
CA VAL A 68 6.38 7.20 -3.93
C VAL A 68 7.75 6.57 -4.01
N SER A 69 8.53 6.67 -2.93
CA SER A 69 9.78 5.90 -2.84
C SER A 69 9.48 4.41 -2.79
N GLU A 70 10.52 3.59 -2.89
CA GLU A 70 10.42 2.19 -2.46
C GLU A 70 9.83 2.12 -1.04
N VAL A 71 8.96 1.12 -0.82
CA VAL A 71 8.33 0.86 0.47
C VAL A 71 9.27 -0.01 1.30
N MET A 72 9.61 0.45 2.49
CA MET A 72 10.42 -0.31 3.44
C MET A 72 9.56 -0.87 4.56
N ILE A 73 9.73 -2.16 4.85
CA ILE A 73 9.17 -2.81 6.04
C ILE A 73 10.16 -2.66 7.19
N GLY A 74 9.77 -1.94 8.22
CA GLY A 74 10.53 -1.78 9.45
C GLY A 74 10.27 -2.92 10.45
N PRO A 75 10.63 -2.77 11.73
CA PRO A 75 10.38 -3.79 12.75
C PRO A 75 8.88 -3.93 13.07
N PRO A 76 8.49 -5.04 13.73
CA PRO A 76 7.18 -5.18 14.36
C PRO A 76 6.88 -4.00 15.29
N VAL A 77 5.64 -3.54 15.31
CA VAL A 77 5.20 -2.42 16.17
C VAL A 77 5.26 -2.82 17.65
N ASP A 78 4.95 -4.08 17.95
CA ASP A 78 5.14 -4.68 19.27
C ASP A 78 5.91 -6.00 19.15
N GLU A 79 7.16 -6.01 19.59
CA GLU A 79 8.05 -7.18 19.54
C GLU A 79 7.70 -8.24 20.60
N ARG A 80 6.89 -7.92 21.60
CA ARG A 80 6.53 -8.85 22.69
C ARG A 80 5.21 -9.57 22.42
N SER A 81 4.42 -9.07 21.47
CA SER A 81 3.15 -9.67 21.10
C SER A 81 3.35 -10.89 20.21
N VAL A 82 2.52 -11.91 20.43
CA VAL A 82 2.38 -13.06 19.51
C VAL A 82 1.87 -12.61 18.14
N ARG A 83 1.14 -11.50 18.07
CA ARG A 83 0.57 -10.94 16.84
C ARG A 83 0.94 -9.48 16.70
N SER A 84 1.63 -9.13 15.63
CA SER A 84 2.15 -7.79 15.48
C SER A 84 2.21 -7.38 14.02
N HIS A 85 1.69 -6.19 13.72
CA HIS A 85 1.92 -5.54 12.42
C HIS A 85 3.35 -5.02 12.36
N TYR A 86 3.90 -4.97 11.15
CA TYR A 86 5.18 -4.32 10.89
C TYR A 86 4.96 -2.84 10.56
N SER A 87 5.92 -2.02 10.92
CA SER A 87 5.95 -0.62 10.48
C SER A 87 6.21 -0.53 8.98
N ILE A 88 5.51 0.36 8.27
CA ILE A 88 5.68 0.59 6.84
C ILE A 88 6.14 2.02 6.63
N GLN A 89 7.22 2.19 5.88
CA GLN A 89 7.85 3.49 5.65
C GLN A 89 8.01 3.75 4.16
N PHE A 90 7.60 4.94 3.72
CA PHE A 90 7.81 5.42 2.36
C PHE A 90 7.79 6.95 2.36
N LYS A 91 8.31 7.55 1.31
CA LYS A 91 8.24 9.00 1.06
C LYS A 91 7.26 9.27 -0.07
N PHE A 92 6.37 10.23 0.13
CA PHE A 92 5.51 10.75 -0.93
C PHE A 92 6.12 12.03 -1.51
N TYR A 93 6.36 12.03 -2.81
CA TYR A 93 6.85 13.17 -3.56
C TYR A 93 5.66 13.99 -4.07
N TRP A 94 5.39 15.10 -3.39
CA TRP A 94 4.41 16.07 -3.88
C TRP A 94 4.94 16.71 -5.17
N PRO A 95 4.14 16.82 -6.25
CA PRO A 95 4.55 17.60 -7.40
C PRO A 95 4.78 19.03 -6.92
N THR A 96 6.00 19.56 -7.10
CA THR A 96 6.25 20.99 -6.89
C THR A 96 5.18 21.73 -7.68
N ALA A 97 4.29 22.44 -6.98
CA ALA A 97 3.35 23.34 -7.62
C ALA A 97 4.20 24.23 -8.53
N ARG A 98 3.89 24.27 -9.84
CA ARG A 98 4.47 25.30 -10.70
C ARG A 98 4.32 26.61 -9.93
N PRO A 99 5.41 27.36 -9.63
CA PRO A 99 5.23 28.68 -9.05
C PRO A 99 4.24 29.42 -9.95
N PRO A 100 3.19 30.07 -9.39
CA PRO A 100 2.26 30.82 -10.21
C PRO A 100 3.10 31.75 -11.08
N SER A 101 2.92 31.66 -12.40
CA SER A 101 3.56 32.60 -13.32
C SER A 101 3.28 34.00 -12.82
N PHE A 102 4.33 34.80 -12.62
CA PHE A 102 4.20 36.20 -12.20
C PHE A 102 3.18 36.90 -13.11
N ASP A 103 2.02 37.27 -12.55
CA ASP A 103 0.98 37.99 -13.27
C ASP A 103 1.12 39.48 -12.94
N SER A 104 1.83 40.20 -13.80
CA SER A 104 2.04 41.65 -13.68
C SER A 104 0.73 42.45 -13.73
N ARG A 105 -0.38 41.84 -14.17
CA ARG A 105 -1.69 42.52 -14.26
C ARG A 105 -2.38 42.71 -12.91
N LYS A 106 -1.86 42.14 -11.83
CA LYS A 106 -2.38 42.34 -10.46
C LYS A 106 -1.88 43.62 -9.78
N PHE A 107 -1.01 44.38 -10.44
CA PHE A 107 -0.46 45.64 -9.92
C PHE A 107 -0.88 46.87 -10.74
N ASN A 108 -1.93 46.76 -11.55
CA ASN A 108 -2.55 47.88 -12.27
C ASN A 108 -3.97 48.14 -11.77
#